data_AF-A0A9X6WGL0-F1
#
_entry.id   AF-A0A9X6WGL0-F1
#
_cell.length_a   1.000
_cell.length_b   1.000
_cell.length_c   1.000
_cell.angle_alpha   90.00
_cell.angle_beta   90.00
_cell.angle_gamma   90.00
#
_symmetry.space_group_name_H-M   'P 1'
#
loop_
_entity.id
_entity.type
_entity.pdbx_description
1 polymer ?
#
loop_
_entity_poly.entity_id
_entity_poly.type
_entity_poly.pdbx_seq_one_letter_code
_entity_poly.pdbx_strand_id
1 'polypeptide(L)'
;MDFSTIFKISNVDITEEDLIPASLVTSEEAKKEYEQLTGRELMLYSEICQIGEKLGFNPQNIYFLNQNKSLSTYYYYDFPVFVDIHHLSEEALEMFQIPEKIKKGTEFFNEYLSNKEYGTVISLVDSKIRILTLKKLYPLIPDEEKYEWFLEVYTFEDYGFQQFSPELMEDAFGRRPQSIKEKLKKKLDEITQEQELVIYRAQGTESTPLDKAYSWTLSFNFASKFAGNLGMHGDVFVAKVKKENVIDYITRRNEDEILVRPEHVYDIQDMQMVKPEEEMNRLGTYGYLYDYHRYLNELHPDLFFNPYGIHGLKHTERVLLHVQSLCLELDVDDLDAIILSIAALYHDIGRRNDEVDPYHGEESWKKLIELGLIDTFEEKYEVYEDEIQILKFIIENHCLNDELVWSNLEKLKFYRSKEEVKFLMKVFKDADGLDRVRIGDLDTKYLRFEESKRRYLFAKQIFREIR
;
A
#
# COMPACT_ATOMS: atom_id res chain seq x y z
N MET A 1 -15.42 -18.36 -4.52
CA MET A 1 -14.16 -17.77 -4.02
C MET A 1 -14.22 -16.28 -4.32
N ASP A 2 -13.92 -15.41 -3.37
CA ASP A 2 -13.87 -13.96 -3.59
C ASP A 2 -12.57 -13.53 -4.29
N PHE A 3 -12.51 -12.29 -4.78
CA PHE A 3 -11.35 -11.80 -5.54
C PHE A 3 -10.06 -11.77 -4.72
N SER A 4 -10.14 -11.44 -3.42
CA SER A 4 -8.98 -11.42 -2.52
C SER A 4 -8.39 -12.81 -2.33
N THR A 5 -9.22 -13.85 -2.19
CA THR A 5 -8.75 -15.24 -2.08
C THR A 5 -8.13 -15.71 -3.40
N ILE A 6 -8.74 -15.39 -4.55
CA ILE A 6 -8.16 -15.72 -5.86
C ILE A 6 -6.81 -15.03 -6.05
N PHE A 7 -6.72 -13.73 -5.76
CA PHE A 7 -5.47 -12.97 -5.86
C PHE A 7 -4.38 -13.54 -4.95
N LYS A 8 -4.73 -13.94 -3.72
CA LYS A 8 -3.79 -14.62 -2.83
C LYS A 8 -3.29 -15.91 -3.45
N ILE A 9 -4.18 -16.83 -3.81
CA ILE A 9 -3.83 -18.15 -4.35
C ILE A 9 -2.96 -18.05 -5.61
N SER A 10 -3.25 -17.08 -6.49
CA SER A 10 -2.46 -16.84 -7.70
C SER A 10 -1.01 -16.45 -7.44
N ASN A 11 -0.72 -15.84 -6.28
CA ASN A 11 0.59 -15.31 -5.92
C ASN A 11 1.26 -16.08 -4.77
N VAL A 12 0.75 -17.28 -4.42
CA VAL A 12 1.40 -18.08 -3.38
C VAL A 12 2.63 -18.79 -3.94
N ASP A 13 3.76 -18.62 -3.26
CA ASP A 13 4.94 -19.45 -3.47
C ASP A 13 4.74 -20.90 -3.02
N ILE A 14 5.29 -21.82 -3.80
CA ILE A 14 5.18 -23.27 -3.64
C ILE A 14 6.50 -23.81 -3.07
N THR A 15 6.40 -24.64 -2.03
CA THR A 15 7.53 -25.42 -1.51
C THR A 15 7.51 -26.85 -2.04
N GLU A 16 8.57 -27.63 -1.81
CA GLU A 16 8.55 -29.06 -2.16
C GLU A 16 7.50 -29.85 -1.39
N GLU A 17 7.24 -29.47 -0.13
CA GLU A 17 6.24 -30.13 0.72
C GLU A 17 4.81 -29.82 0.27
N ASP A 18 4.59 -28.71 -0.44
CA ASP A 18 3.29 -28.37 -1.00
C ASP A 18 2.91 -29.31 -2.18
N LEU A 19 3.90 -29.87 -2.90
CA LEU A 19 3.73 -30.68 -4.10
C LEU A 19 3.36 -32.14 -3.76
N ILE A 20 2.08 -32.48 -3.86
CA ILE A 20 1.59 -33.84 -3.61
C ILE A 20 1.65 -34.65 -4.91
N PRO A 21 2.40 -35.77 -4.97
CA PRO A 21 2.52 -36.55 -6.19
C PRO A 21 1.19 -37.19 -6.61
N ALA A 22 0.85 -37.10 -7.89
CA ALA A 22 -0.32 -37.78 -8.43
C ALA A 22 -0.22 -39.31 -8.33
N SER A 23 1.00 -39.83 -8.18
CA SER A 23 1.29 -41.26 -7.96
C SER A 23 0.72 -41.82 -6.65
N LEU A 24 0.25 -40.98 -5.73
CA LEU A 24 -0.44 -41.41 -4.52
C LEU A 24 -1.92 -41.77 -4.76
N VAL A 25 -2.52 -41.27 -5.85
CA VAL A 25 -3.94 -41.50 -6.19
C VAL A 25 -4.10 -42.85 -6.91
N THR A 26 -3.87 -43.94 -6.17
CA THR A 26 -3.80 -45.31 -6.73
C THR A 26 -5.11 -46.10 -6.66
N SER A 27 -6.10 -45.60 -5.90
CA SER A 27 -7.43 -46.23 -5.75
C SER A 27 -8.52 -45.18 -5.61
N GLU A 28 -9.78 -45.59 -5.75
CA GLU A 28 -10.96 -44.73 -5.57
C GLU A 28 -11.07 -44.17 -4.15
N GLU A 29 -10.59 -44.90 -3.15
CA GLU A 29 -10.52 -44.43 -1.76
C GLU A 29 -9.51 -43.29 -1.62
N ALA A 30 -8.28 -43.47 -2.15
CA ALA A 30 -7.25 -42.43 -2.13
C ALA A 30 -7.68 -41.20 -2.95
N LYS A 31 -8.34 -41.42 -4.09
CA LYS A 31 -8.94 -40.35 -4.91
C LYS A 31 -9.89 -39.51 -4.07
N LYS A 32 -10.90 -40.11 -3.43
CA LYS A 32 -11.86 -39.37 -2.59
C LYS A 32 -11.20 -38.58 -1.46
N GLU A 33 -10.16 -39.13 -0.82
CA GLU A 33 -9.39 -38.44 0.22
C GLU A 33 -8.73 -37.18 -0.33
N TYR A 34 -8.02 -37.28 -1.44
CA TYR A 34 -7.32 -36.13 -2.04
C TYR A 34 -8.26 -35.14 -2.74
N GLU A 35 -9.41 -35.58 -3.26
CA GLU A 35 -10.44 -34.67 -3.78
C GLU A 35 -11.03 -33.80 -2.65
N GLN A 36 -11.17 -34.34 -1.44
CA GLN A 36 -11.56 -33.54 -0.26
C GLN A 36 -10.49 -32.53 0.14
N LEU A 37 -9.20 -32.89 0.02
CA LEU A 37 -8.08 -32.00 0.32
C LEU A 37 -7.93 -30.86 -0.71
N THR A 38 -8.13 -31.18 -1.98
CA THR A 38 -7.90 -30.26 -3.11
C THR A 38 -9.15 -29.48 -3.51
N GLY A 39 -10.35 -29.94 -3.11
CA GLY A 39 -11.63 -29.39 -3.54
C GLY A 39 -11.90 -29.56 -5.04
N ARG A 40 -11.20 -30.50 -5.69
CA ARG A 40 -11.21 -30.71 -7.14
C ARG A 40 -11.38 -32.17 -7.47
N GLU A 41 -11.90 -32.45 -8.66
CA GLU A 41 -11.96 -33.78 -9.21
C GLU A 41 -10.57 -34.24 -9.68
N LEU A 42 -10.17 -35.43 -9.24
CA LEU A 42 -8.87 -36.03 -9.56
C LEU A 42 -9.03 -37.29 -10.43
N MET A 43 -7.93 -37.73 -11.04
CA MET A 43 -7.84 -38.93 -11.86
C MET A 43 -7.03 -39.98 -11.11
N LEU A 44 -7.32 -41.26 -11.36
CA LEU A 44 -6.46 -42.32 -10.88
C LEU A 44 -5.12 -42.23 -11.60
N TYR A 45 -4.03 -42.46 -10.88
CA TYR A 45 -2.69 -42.38 -11.43
C TYR A 45 -2.48 -43.28 -12.66
N SER A 46 -3.16 -44.43 -12.72
CA SER A 46 -3.14 -45.31 -13.89
C SER A 46 -3.66 -44.64 -15.17
N GLU A 47 -4.66 -43.78 -15.05
CA GLU A 47 -5.22 -43.02 -16.18
C GLU A 47 -4.25 -41.91 -16.62
N ILE A 48 -3.62 -41.24 -15.64
CA ILE A 48 -2.57 -40.25 -15.89
C ILE A 48 -1.40 -40.87 -16.66
N CYS A 49 -1.00 -42.09 -16.28
CA CYS A 49 0.05 -42.84 -16.97
C CYS A 49 -0.30 -43.12 -18.45
N GLN A 50 -1.56 -43.48 -18.74
CA GLN A 50 -2.01 -43.73 -20.12
C GLN A 50 -1.93 -42.45 -20.97
N ILE A 51 -2.38 -41.32 -20.42
CA ILE A 51 -2.29 -40.01 -21.08
C ILE A 51 -0.82 -39.61 -21.29
N GLY A 52 0.02 -39.77 -20.26
CA GLY A 52 1.45 -39.48 -20.31
C GLY A 52 2.21 -40.28 -21.37
N GLU A 53 1.93 -41.59 -21.46
CA GLU A 53 2.51 -42.47 -22.48
C GLU A 53 2.11 -42.02 -23.90
N LYS A 54 0.84 -41.66 -24.11
CA LYS A 54 0.34 -41.25 -25.41
C LYS A 54 0.88 -39.89 -25.87
N LEU A 55 0.94 -38.92 -24.95
CA LEU A 55 1.34 -37.55 -25.27
C LEU A 55 2.84 -37.28 -25.06
N GLY A 56 3.59 -38.24 -24.50
CA GLY A 56 5.04 -38.16 -24.37
C GLY A 56 5.54 -37.30 -23.22
N PHE A 57 4.85 -37.29 -22.07
CA PHE A 57 5.35 -36.67 -20.83
C PHE A 57 5.44 -37.69 -19.70
N ASN A 58 6.34 -37.46 -18.74
CA ASN A 58 6.52 -38.36 -17.58
C ASN A 58 5.40 -38.14 -16.53
N PRO A 59 4.51 -39.12 -16.29
CA PRO A 59 3.42 -38.97 -15.32
C PRO A 59 3.90 -38.87 -13.87
N GLN A 60 5.13 -39.32 -13.55
CA GLN A 60 5.70 -39.17 -12.20
C GLN A 60 5.91 -37.70 -11.80
N ASN A 61 6.01 -36.82 -12.79
CA ASN A 61 6.21 -35.39 -12.59
C ASN A 61 4.88 -34.63 -12.52
N ILE A 62 3.74 -35.32 -12.38
CA ILE A 62 2.44 -34.70 -12.16
C ILE A 62 2.16 -34.61 -10.66
N TYR A 63 1.84 -33.41 -10.21
CA TYR A 63 1.53 -33.08 -8.82
C TYR A 63 0.20 -32.34 -8.73
N PHE A 64 -0.38 -32.31 -7.55
CA PHE A 64 -1.49 -31.43 -7.19
C PHE A 64 -1.19 -30.76 -5.85
N LEU A 65 -1.90 -29.68 -5.55
CA LEU A 65 -1.70 -28.87 -4.35
C LEU A 65 -3.01 -28.79 -3.55
N ASN A 66 -2.90 -28.47 -2.27
CA ASN A 66 -4.05 -28.14 -1.42
C ASN A 66 -4.90 -27.00 -2.04
N GLN A 67 -6.22 -27.02 -1.81
CA GLN A 67 -7.17 -26.01 -2.32
C GLN A 67 -6.76 -24.56 -2.01
N ASN A 68 -6.06 -24.33 -0.88
CA ASN A 68 -5.63 -22.98 -0.45
C ASN A 68 -4.37 -22.47 -1.18
N LYS A 69 -3.77 -23.30 -2.05
CA LYS A 69 -2.49 -23.04 -2.72
C LYS A 69 -2.59 -23.08 -4.25
N SER A 70 -3.75 -23.42 -4.80
CA SER A 70 -3.88 -23.65 -6.24
C SER A 70 -5.20 -23.24 -6.88
N LEU A 71 -5.08 -22.57 -8.03
CA LEU A 71 -6.16 -22.40 -9.01
C LEU A 71 -6.16 -23.47 -10.11
N SER A 72 -5.11 -24.30 -10.22
CA SER A 72 -4.96 -25.38 -11.21
C SER A 72 -5.20 -26.75 -10.57
N THR A 73 -5.67 -27.73 -11.35
CA THR A 73 -5.99 -29.06 -10.80
C THR A 73 -4.73 -29.87 -10.62
N TYR A 74 -3.84 -29.77 -11.60
CA TYR A 74 -2.53 -30.40 -11.58
C TYR A 74 -1.45 -29.39 -11.96
N TYR A 75 -0.23 -29.80 -11.71
CA TYR A 75 0.99 -29.17 -12.14
C TYR A 75 1.91 -30.23 -12.71
N TYR A 76 2.56 -29.95 -13.83
CA TYR A 76 3.74 -30.69 -14.22
C TYR A 76 4.96 -30.00 -13.62
N TYR A 77 5.75 -30.71 -12.81
CA TYR A 77 6.99 -30.20 -12.24
C TYR A 77 8.14 -31.19 -12.46
N ASP A 78 9.10 -30.77 -13.27
CA ASP A 78 10.39 -31.43 -13.46
C ASP A 78 11.46 -30.36 -13.44
N PHE A 79 12.18 -30.23 -12.33
CA PHE A 79 12.98 -29.04 -12.05
C PHE A 79 13.88 -28.62 -13.25
N PRO A 80 13.83 -27.35 -13.69
CA PRO A 80 13.04 -26.22 -13.19
C PRO A 80 11.73 -25.97 -13.96
N VAL A 81 11.31 -26.89 -14.83
CA VAL A 81 10.06 -26.79 -15.61
C VAL A 81 8.86 -26.93 -14.69
N PHE A 82 8.00 -25.92 -14.70
CA PHE A 82 6.75 -25.88 -13.92
C PHE A 82 5.62 -25.41 -14.83
N VAL A 83 4.57 -26.22 -14.98
CA VAL A 83 3.46 -25.93 -15.89
C VAL A 83 2.12 -26.21 -15.21
N ASP A 84 1.26 -25.19 -15.17
CA ASP A 84 -0.11 -25.27 -14.69
C ASP A 84 -0.99 -26.12 -15.62
N ILE A 85 -1.76 -27.05 -15.05
CA ILE A 85 -2.70 -27.92 -15.77
C ILE A 85 -4.08 -27.82 -15.12
N HIS A 86 -5.00 -27.10 -15.76
CA HIS A 86 -6.38 -26.95 -15.27
C HIS A 86 -7.21 -28.22 -15.46
N HIS A 87 -7.02 -28.92 -16.59
CA HIS A 87 -7.73 -30.13 -16.95
C HIS A 87 -6.76 -31.13 -17.58
N LEU A 88 -6.75 -32.35 -17.04
CA LEU A 88 -5.83 -33.42 -17.44
C LEU A 88 -6.54 -34.40 -18.39
N SER A 89 -6.94 -33.93 -19.58
CA SER A 89 -7.46 -34.78 -20.66
C SER A 89 -6.58 -34.65 -21.90
N GLU A 90 -6.62 -35.64 -22.79
CA GLU A 90 -5.82 -35.59 -24.02
C GLU A 90 -6.14 -34.34 -24.85
N GLU A 91 -7.43 -34.06 -25.05
CA GLU A 91 -7.90 -32.93 -25.84
C GLU A 91 -7.48 -31.60 -25.22
N ALA A 92 -7.57 -31.48 -23.89
CA ALA A 92 -7.17 -30.26 -23.18
C ALA A 92 -5.66 -30.04 -23.27
N LEU A 93 -4.85 -31.08 -23.02
CA LEU A 93 -3.39 -30.98 -23.04
C LEU A 93 -2.86 -30.65 -24.45
N GLU A 94 -3.45 -31.23 -25.50
CA GLU A 94 -3.14 -30.89 -26.88
C GLU A 94 -3.55 -29.45 -27.23
N MET A 95 -4.78 -29.04 -26.88
CA MET A 95 -5.30 -27.70 -27.14
C MET A 95 -4.42 -26.60 -26.51
N PHE A 96 -3.93 -26.83 -25.28
CA PHE A 96 -3.05 -25.90 -24.56
C PHE A 96 -1.56 -26.14 -24.81
N GLN A 97 -1.22 -27.09 -25.69
CA GLN A 97 0.14 -27.46 -26.09
C GLN A 97 1.05 -27.81 -24.89
N ILE A 98 0.50 -28.48 -23.88
CA ILE A 98 1.22 -28.80 -22.64
C ILE A 98 2.46 -29.68 -22.90
N PRO A 99 2.40 -30.77 -23.69
CA PRO A 99 3.58 -31.58 -23.97
C PRO A 99 4.70 -30.80 -24.68
N GLU A 100 4.33 -29.91 -25.62
CA GLU A 100 5.30 -29.07 -26.33
C GLU A 100 5.93 -28.03 -25.39
N LYS A 101 5.15 -27.42 -24.49
CA LYS A 101 5.66 -26.51 -23.44
C LYS A 101 6.63 -27.21 -22.51
N ILE A 102 6.32 -28.43 -22.06
CA ILE A 102 7.21 -29.23 -21.22
C ILE A 102 8.51 -29.48 -21.97
N LYS A 103 8.46 -30.02 -23.19
CA LYS A 103 9.64 -30.33 -23.99
C LYS A 103 10.51 -29.09 -24.22
N LYS A 104 9.92 -28.00 -24.72
CA LYS A 104 10.64 -26.74 -24.98
C LYS A 104 11.22 -26.15 -23.71
N GLY A 105 10.47 -26.17 -22.61
CA GLY A 105 10.95 -25.72 -21.30
C GLY A 105 12.14 -26.53 -20.82
N THR A 106 12.09 -27.86 -20.94
CA THR A 106 13.20 -28.75 -20.57
C THR A 106 14.44 -28.47 -21.41
N GLU A 107 14.30 -28.38 -22.75
CA GLU A 107 15.41 -28.05 -23.65
C GLU A 107 16.02 -26.68 -23.29
N PHE A 108 15.17 -25.68 -23.12
CA PHE A 108 15.54 -24.31 -22.79
C PHE A 108 16.31 -24.21 -21.47
N PHE A 109 15.76 -24.74 -20.38
CA PHE A 109 16.42 -24.64 -19.07
C PHE A 109 17.68 -25.52 -18.97
N ASN A 110 17.71 -26.67 -19.65
CA ASN A 110 18.91 -27.51 -19.69
C ASN A 110 20.08 -26.80 -20.36
N GLU A 111 19.84 -26.00 -21.40
CA GLU A 111 20.87 -25.18 -22.03
C GLU A 111 21.53 -24.25 -21.00
N TYR A 112 20.75 -23.42 -20.31
CA TYR A 112 21.26 -22.49 -19.29
C TYR A 112 21.92 -23.19 -18.11
N LEU A 113 21.33 -24.29 -17.60
CA LEU A 113 21.93 -25.06 -16.52
C LEU A 113 23.28 -25.66 -16.95
N SER A 114 23.40 -26.15 -18.19
CA SER A 114 24.65 -26.71 -18.72
C SER A 114 25.74 -25.65 -18.88
N ASN A 115 25.36 -24.42 -19.24
CA ASN A 115 26.24 -23.26 -19.32
C ASN A 115 26.52 -22.61 -17.95
N LYS A 116 25.92 -23.11 -16.87
CA LYS A 116 25.99 -22.56 -15.50
C LYS A 116 25.41 -21.14 -15.38
N GLU A 117 24.46 -20.80 -16.24
CA GLU A 117 23.73 -19.54 -16.25
C GLU A 117 22.55 -19.60 -15.26
N TYR A 118 22.84 -19.88 -13.99
CA TYR A 118 21.82 -20.13 -12.96
C TYR A 118 20.89 -18.94 -12.73
N GLY A 119 21.43 -17.73 -12.84
CA GLY A 119 20.67 -16.50 -12.75
C GLY A 119 19.54 -16.40 -13.76
N THR A 120 19.85 -16.67 -15.02
CA THR A 120 18.86 -16.72 -16.10
C THR A 120 17.76 -17.73 -15.82
N VAL A 121 18.12 -18.89 -15.27
CA VAL A 121 17.12 -19.89 -14.84
C VAL A 121 16.21 -19.31 -13.76
N ILE A 122 16.76 -18.69 -12.72
CA ILE A 122 16.01 -18.09 -11.61
C ILE A 122 15.06 -16.98 -12.10
N SER A 123 15.49 -16.12 -13.03
CA SER A 123 14.64 -15.04 -13.54
C SER A 123 13.51 -15.52 -14.44
N LEU A 124 13.68 -16.66 -15.12
CA LEU A 124 12.76 -17.14 -16.16
C LEU A 124 11.81 -18.26 -15.70
N VAL A 125 12.01 -18.85 -14.53
CA VAL A 125 11.02 -19.78 -13.95
C VAL A 125 9.73 -19.06 -13.58
N ASP A 126 8.66 -19.85 -13.49
CA ASP A 126 7.38 -19.41 -12.93
C ASP A 126 7.60 -18.80 -11.53
N SER A 127 6.95 -17.67 -11.26
CA SER A 127 7.12 -16.93 -10.00
C SER A 127 6.84 -17.82 -8.79
N LYS A 128 5.86 -18.73 -8.88
CA LYS A 128 5.47 -19.61 -7.76
C LYS A 128 6.60 -20.52 -7.29
N ILE A 129 7.59 -20.81 -8.13
CA ILE A 129 8.73 -21.66 -7.78
C ILE A 129 10.06 -20.91 -7.78
N ARG A 130 10.07 -19.57 -7.86
CA ARG A 130 11.31 -18.79 -7.97
C ARG A 130 12.16 -18.89 -6.71
N ILE A 131 11.55 -18.77 -5.53
CA ILE A 131 12.25 -18.94 -4.25
C ILE A 131 12.78 -20.38 -4.11
N LEU A 132 11.96 -21.37 -4.48
CA LEU A 132 12.37 -22.78 -4.51
C LEU A 132 13.56 -23.01 -5.44
N THR A 133 13.54 -22.42 -6.64
CA THR A 133 14.60 -22.52 -7.64
C THR A 133 15.90 -21.89 -7.14
N LEU A 134 15.82 -20.69 -6.56
CA LEU A 134 16.98 -20.05 -5.93
C LEU A 134 17.56 -20.98 -4.86
N LYS A 135 16.76 -21.53 -3.95
CA LYS A 135 17.24 -22.45 -2.90
C LYS A 135 17.96 -23.67 -3.47
N LYS A 136 17.43 -24.29 -4.52
CA LYS A 136 18.05 -25.46 -5.18
C LYS A 136 19.37 -25.12 -5.85
N LEU A 137 19.44 -23.97 -6.52
CA LEU A 137 20.62 -23.58 -7.28
C LEU A 137 21.66 -22.84 -6.42
N TYR A 138 21.27 -22.29 -5.27
CA TYR A 138 22.13 -21.47 -4.40
C TYR A 138 23.51 -22.09 -4.12
N PRO A 139 23.66 -23.40 -3.82
CA PRO A 139 24.96 -24.01 -3.59
C PRO A 139 25.86 -24.05 -4.84
N LEU A 140 25.27 -23.93 -6.04
CA LEU A 140 25.95 -23.98 -7.34
C LEU A 140 26.29 -22.59 -7.89
N ILE A 141 25.61 -21.54 -7.43
CA ILE A 141 25.84 -20.16 -7.85
C ILE A 141 27.25 -19.71 -7.42
N PRO A 142 28.03 -19.06 -8.30
CA PRO A 142 29.31 -18.45 -7.93
C PRO A 142 29.17 -17.48 -6.75
N ASP A 143 30.18 -17.47 -5.89
CA ASP A 143 30.13 -16.75 -4.62
C ASP A 143 29.94 -15.23 -4.81
N GLU A 144 30.50 -14.68 -5.88
CA GLU A 144 30.37 -13.28 -6.30
C GLU A 144 28.96 -12.91 -6.79
N GLU A 145 28.16 -13.88 -7.23
CA GLU A 145 26.81 -13.68 -7.79
C GLU A 145 25.69 -13.96 -6.78
N LYS A 146 25.97 -14.70 -5.70
CA LYS A 146 24.96 -15.13 -4.71
C LYS A 146 24.15 -13.97 -4.12
N TYR A 147 24.79 -12.85 -3.80
CA TYR A 147 24.07 -11.70 -3.26
C TYR A 147 23.16 -11.04 -4.29
N GLU A 148 23.61 -10.94 -5.55
CA GLU A 148 22.83 -10.37 -6.64
C GLU A 148 21.55 -11.17 -6.88
N TRP A 149 21.66 -12.49 -7.04
CA TRP A 149 20.49 -13.34 -7.27
C TRP A 149 19.58 -13.45 -6.06
N PHE A 150 20.13 -13.43 -4.83
CA PHE A 150 19.32 -13.28 -3.62
C PHE A 150 18.50 -11.98 -3.66
N LEU A 151 19.16 -10.85 -3.90
CA LEU A 151 18.52 -9.54 -3.90
C LEU A 151 17.49 -9.42 -5.04
N GLU A 152 17.77 -10.01 -6.19
CA GLU A 152 16.84 -10.07 -7.30
C GLU A 152 15.54 -10.76 -6.89
N VAL A 153 15.61 -12.00 -6.40
CA VAL A 153 14.43 -12.74 -5.96
C VAL A 153 13.73 -12.02 -4.80
N TYR A 154 14.49 -11.53 -3.83
CA TYR A 154 13.95 -10.80 -2.68
C TYR A 154 13.13 -9.57 -3.10
N THR A 155 13.53 -8.87 -4.16
CA THR A 155 12.83 -7.64 -4.59
C THR A 155 11.75 -7.87 -5.64
N PHE A 156 11.80 -9.00 -6.36
CA PHE A 156 10.77 -9.37 -7.32
C PHE A 156 9.57 -10.05 -6.67
N GLU A 157 9.79 -10.89 -5.66
CA GLU A 157 8.68 -11.59 -5.00
C GLU A 157 7.93 -10.69 -4.02
N ASP A 158 6.61 -10.86 -3.97
CA ASP A 158 5.72 -10.14 -3.04
C ASP A 158 5.48 -10.93 -1.74
N TYR A 159 5.70 -12.24 -1.78
CA TYR A 159 5.37 -13.18 -0.72
C TYR A 159 6.49 -14.23 -0.53
N GLY A 160 6.27 -15.20 0.36
CA GLY A 160 7.15 -16.36 0.47
C GLY A 160 8.49 -16.14 1.19
N PHE A 161 8.79 -14.92 1.64
CA PHE A 161 10.05 -14.59 2.34
C PHE A 161 10.39 -15.49 3.53
N GLN A 162 9.38 -16.07 4.19
CA GLN A 162 9.55 -17.04 5.28
C GLN A 162 10.27 -18.33 4.84
N GLN A 163 10.38 -18.58 3.54
CA GLN A 163 11.05 -19.75 2.99
C GLN A 163 12.58 -19.61 2.90
N PHE A 164 13.11 -18.38 2.99
CA PHE A 164 14.53 -18.15 3.09
C PHE A 164 15.03 -18.66 4.44
N SER A 165 15.96 -19.61 4.42
CA SER A 165 16.57 -20.07 5.66
C SER A 165 17.49 -18.97 6.20
N PRO A 166 17.62 -18.81 7.54
CA PRO A 166 18.58 -17.88 8.13
C PRO A 166 20.00 -18.07 7.59
N GLU A 167 20.42 -19.31 7.34
CA GLU A 167 21.74 -19.63 6.81
C GLU A 167 21.95 -19.08 5.40
N LEU A 168 20.97 -19.22 4.51
CA LEU A 168 21.04 -18.69 3.14
C LEU A 168 21.10 -17.16 3.16
N MET A 169 20.28 -16.51 3.99
CA MET A 169 20.28 -15.05 4.12
C MET A 169 21.63 -14.55 4.64
N GLU A 170 22.17 -15.15 5.69
CA GLU A 170 23.46 -14.74 6.25
C GLU A 170 24.63 -14.98 5.29
N ASP A 171 24.62 -16.10 4.55
CA ASP A 171 25.60 -16.36 3.49
C ASP A 171 25.51 -15.26 2.39
N ALA A 172 24.31 -14.91 1.93
CA ALA A 172 24.10 -13.87 0.94
C ALA A 172 24.60 -12.50 1.46
N PHE A 173 24.21 -12.12 2.67
CA PHE A 173 24.62 -10.86 3.29
C PHE A 173 26.15 -10.77 3.50
N GLY A 174 26.80 -11.89 3.77
CA GLY A 174 28.26 -12.01 3.86
C GLY A 174 28.97 -11.76 2.52
N ARG A 175 28.32 -12.15 1.41
CA ARG A 175 28.86 -12.07 0.05
C ARG A 175 28.58 -10.76 -0.68
N ARG A 176 27.97 -9.78 -0.01
CA ARG A 176 27.75 -8.43 -0.53
C ARG A 176 29.02 -7.85 -1.17
N PRO A 177 28.99 -7.49 -2.47
CA PRO A 177 30.10 -6.83 -3.14
C PRO A 177 30.51 -5.54 -2.43
N GLN A 178 31.82 -5.26 -2.39
CA GLN A 178 32.35 -4.05 -1.77
C GLN A 178 31.77 -2.76 -2.40
N SER A 179 31.52 -2.79 -3.71
CA SER A 179 30.90 -1.68 -4.45
C SER A 179 29.48 -1.35 -3.96
N ILE A 180 28.71 -2.35 -3.54
CA ILE A 180 27.37 -2.14 -2.96
C ILE A 180 27.49 -1.50 -1.58
N LYS A 181 28.40 -1.99 -0.73
CA LYS A 181 28.66 -1.42 0.60
C LYS A 181 29.06 0.06 0.54
N GLU A 182 29.91 0.42 -0.42
CA GLU A 182 30.35 1.80 -0.63
C GLU A 182 29.23 2.71 -1.14
N LYS A 183 28.43 2.23 -2.11
CA LYS A 183 27.26 2.95 -2.60
C LYS A 183 26.23 3.17 -1.49
N LEU A 184 25.96 2.14 -0.69
CA LEU A 184 25.07 2.20 0.46
C LEU A 184 25.54 3.28 1.43
N LYS A 185 26.80 3.23 1.87
CA LYS A 185 27.36 4.21 2.80
C LYS A 185 27.18 5.64 2.29
N LYS A 186 27.57 5.91 1.04
CA LYS A 186 27.41 7.23 0.42
C LYS A 186 25.95 7.67 0.42
N LYS A 187 25.03 6.78 0.05
CA LYS A 187 23.60 7.09 -0.01
C LYS A 187 23.01 7.40 1.36
N LEU A 188 23.36 6.64 2.40
CA LEU A 188 22.90 6.91 3.77
C LEU A 188 23.44 8.23 4.31
N ASP A 189 24.67 8.62 3.94
CA ASP A 189 25.26 9.91 4.31
C ASP A 189 24.63 11.09 3.55
N GLU A 190 24.12 10.88 2.32
CA GLU A 190 23.32 11.86 1.60
C GLU A 190 21.93 12.06 2.25
N ILE A 191 21.36 11.03 2.86
CA ILE A 191 20.05 11.10 3.51
C ILE A 191 20.11 11.89 4.84
N THR A 192 21.10 11.63 5.67
CA THR A 192 21.30 12.33 6.95
C THR A 192 22.76 12.28 7.36
N GLN A 193 23.22 13.25 8.16
CA GLN A 193 24.55 13.20 8.80
C GLN A 193 24.54 12.43 10.12
N GLU A 194 23.35 12.18 10.69
CA GLU A 194 23.19 11.39 11.92
C GLU A 194 23.62 9.93 11.70
N GLN A 195 24.02 9.27 12.78
CA GLN A 195 24.40 7.84 12.74
C GLN A 195 23.19 6.90 12.78
N GLU A 196 22.05 7.41 13.22
CA GLU A 196 20.78 6.69 13.33
C GLU A 196 19.83 7.11 12.21
N LEU A 197 19.07 6.15 11.69
CA LEU A 197 18.00 6.36 10.73
C LEU A 197 16.68 6.09 11.44
N VAL A 198 15.67 6.91 11.12
CA VAL A 198 14.27 6.64 11.46
C VAL A 198 13.65 5.88 10.31
N ILE A 199 13.10 4.70 10.62
CA ILE A 199 12.52 3.77 9.66
C ILE A 199 11.08 3.44 10.07
N TYR A 200 10.26 3.12 9.08
CA TYR A 200 8.84 2.84 9.23
C TYR A 200 8.49 1.49 8.64
N ARG A 201 7.46 0.83 9.18
CA ARG A 201 6.95 -0.41 8.63
C ARG A 201 5.44 -0.47 8.81
N ALA A 202 4.75 -0.82 7.74
CA ALA A 202 3.35 -1.18 7.82
C ALA A 202 3.19 -2.69 8.10
N GLN A 203 2.21 -3.03 8.93
CA GLN A 203 1.92 -4.41 9.28
C GLN A 203 0.41 -4.66 9.19
N GLY A 204 0.03 -5.77 8.56
CA GLY A 204 -1.31 -6.34 8.60
C GLY A 204 -1.27 -7.78 9.12
N THR A 205 -2.41 -8.48 9.07
CA THR A 205 -2.54 -9.85 9.63
C THR A 205 -1.60 -10.87 8.97
N GLU A 206 -1.33 -10.69 7.67
CA GLU A 206 -0.48 -11.59 6.88
C GLU A 206 0.98 -11.14 6.80
N SER A 207 1.32 -10.01 7.44
CA SER A 207 2.67 -9.47 7.37
C SER A 207 3.62 -10.22 8.30
N THR A 208 4.89 -10.33 7.91
CA THR A 208 5.95 -10.81 8.81
C THR A 208 5.95 -9.99 10.11
N PRO A 209 5.88 -10.64 11.29
CA PRO A 209 5.96 -9.99 12.60
C PRO A 209 7.20 -9.11 12.76
N LEU A 210 7.11 -8.06 13.58
CA LEU A 210 8.17 -7.05 13.76
C LEU A 210 9.51 -7.66 14.21
N ASP A 211 9.47 -8.65 15.10
CA ASP A 211 10.64 -9.36 15.61
C ASP A 211 11.35 -10.24 14.57
N LYS A 212 10.75 -10.39 13.38
CA LYS A 212 11.28 -11.17 12.25
C LYS A 212 11.39 -10.34 10.97
N ALA A 213 11.09 -9.04 11.02
CA ALA A 213 10.96 -8.21 9.84
C ALA A 213 12.30 -7.62 9.39
N TYR A 214 12.72 -7.97 8.17
CA TYR A 214 13.94 -7.44 7.55
C TYR A 214 13.72 -6.14 6.75
N SER A 215 12.50 -5.94 6.24
CA SER A 215 12.13 -4.83 5.36
C SER A 215 11.50 -3.68 6.13
N TRP A 216 12.07 -2.49 6.00
CA TRP A 216 11.53 -1.24 6.52
C TRP A 216 11.65 -0.14 5.46
N THR A 217 10.98 0.98 5.61
CA THR A 217 11.07 2.12 4.67
C THR A 217 11.48 3.40 5.37
N LEU A 218 12.21 4.29 4.71
CA LEU A 218 12.47 5.64 5.21
C LEU A 218 11.27 6.59 5.06
N SER A 219 10.23 6.15 4.33
CA SER A 219 9.08 6.98 4.01
C SER A 219 7.86 6.61 4.85
N PHE A 220 7.54 7.44 5.84
CA PHE A 220 6.28 7.34 6.58
C PHE A 220 5.06 7.38 5.64
N ASN A 221 5.13 8.18 4.56
CA ASN A 221 4.07 8.25 3.57
C ASN A 221 3.86 6.91 2.85
N PHE A 222 4.96 6.24 2.49
CA PHE A 222 4.91 4.93 1.84
C PHE A 222 4.34 3.87 2.79
N ALA A 223 4.82 3.82 4.04
CA ALA A 223 4.29 2.91 5.06
C ALA A 223 2.78 3.14 5.27
N SER A 224 2.34 4.38 5.41
CA SER A 224 0.92 4.72 5.55
C SER A 224 0.08 4.30 4.34
N LYS A 225 0.61 4.51 3.13
CA LYS A 225 -0.04 4.07 1.88
C LYS A 225 -0.20 2.56 1.84
N PHE A 226 0.84 1.81 2.22
CA PHE A 226 0.82 0.35 2.28
C PHE A 226 -0.16 -0.16 3.33
N ALA A 227 -0.13 0.38 4.55
CA ALA A 227 -1.07 0.04 5.61
C ALA A 227 -2.53 0.20 5.16
N GLY A 228 -2.87 1.29 4.47
CA GLY A 228 -4.23 1.48 3.93
C GLY A 228 -4.60 0.56 2.76
N ASN A 229 -3.62 -0.08 2.11
CA ASN A 229 -3.86 -1.10 1.09
C ASN A 229 -4.06 -2.49 1.72
N LEU A 230 -3.48 -2.76 2.89
CA LEU A 230 -3.66 -4.02 3.63
C LEU A 230 -5.07 -4.17 4.23
N GLY A 231 -5.88 -3.12 4.23
CA GLY A 231 -7.25 -3.09 4.76
C GLY A 231 -7.43 -2.06 5.88
N MET A 232 -8.57 -2.11 6.57
CA MET A 232 -8.91 -1.17 7.67
C MET A 232 -8.15 -1.44 8.98
N HIS A 233 -7.30 -2.46 9.01
CA HIS A 233 -6.58 -2.91 10.21
C HIS A 233 -5.06 -2.76 10.11
N GLY A 234 -4.55 -2.09 9.08
CA GLY A 234 -3.11 -1.84 8.97
C GLY A 234 -2.60 -1.00 10.16
N ASP A 235 -1.49 -1.41 10.74
CA ASP A 235 -0.72 -0.65 11.72
C ASP A 235 0.53 -0.08 11.05
N VAL A 236 1.02 1.05 11.57
CA VAL A 236 2.29 1.63 11.12
C VAL A 236 3.18 1.77 12.35
N PHE A 237 4.38 1.21 12.27
CA PHE A 237 5.39 1.29 13.30
C PHE A 237 6.51 2.22 12.85
N VAL A 238 7.07 2.94 13.80
CA VAL A 238 8.33 3.68 13.66
C VAL A 238 9.38 3.02 14.53
N ALA A 239 10.61 2.98 14.04
CA ALA A 239 11.75 2.44 14.76
C ALA A 239 13.04 3.14 14.35
N LYS A 240 14.13 2.77 15.00
CA LYS A 240 15.47 3.24 14.68
C LYS A 240 16.41 2.11 14.32
N VAL A 241 17.40 2.45 13.50
CA VAL A 241 18.52 1.58 13.14
C VAL A 241 19.80 2.40 13.02
N LYS A 242 20.95 1.84 13.38
CA LYS A 242 22.25 2.47 13.11
C LYS A 242 22.66 2.22 11.66
N LYS A 243 23.23 3.22 10.98
CA LYS A 243 23.69 3.10 9.58
C LYS A 243 24.62 1.90 9.35
N GLU A 244 25.51 1.60 10.30
CA GLU A 244 26.44 0.46 10.21
C GLU A 244 25.76 -0.91 10.16
N ASN A 245 24.52 -1.00 10.64
CA ASN A 245 23.72 -2.23 10.68
C ASN A 245 22.80 -2.39 9.46
N VAL A 246 22.73 -1.39 8.57
CA VAL A 246 21.94 -1.49 7.35
C VAL A 246 22.61 -2.47 6.38
N ILE A 247 21.82 -3.41 5.87
CA ILE A 247 22.27 -4.42 4.92
C ILE A 247 22.29 -3.82 3.51
N ASP A 248 21.19 -3.18 3.12
CA ASP A 248 21.05 -2.53 1.81
C ASP A 248 19.99 -1.42 1.84
N TYR A 249 20.02 -0.59 0.81
CA TYR A 249 19.04 0.44 0.53
C TYR A 249 18.49 0.21 -0.89
N ILE A 250 17.24 -0.22 -0.96
CA ILE A 250 16.60 -0.73 -2.17
C ILE A 250 15.59 0.31 -2.66
N THR A 251 15.76 0.78 -3.89
CA THR A 251 14.88 1.81 -4.50
C THR A 251 13.92 1.26 -5.55
N ARG A 252 13.74 -0.07 -5.60
CA ARG A 252 12.78 -0.69 -6.52
C ARG A 252 11.36 -0.30 -6.09
N ARG A 253 10.41 -0.28 -7.04
CA ARG A 253 8.98 0.03 -6.81
C ARG A 253 8.69 1.44 -6.26
N ASN A 254 9.63 2.38 -6.41
CA ASN A 254 9.50 3.76 -5.93
C ASN A 254 9.34 3.83 -4.39
N GLU A 255 10.00 2.91 -3.68
CA GLU A 255 10.10 2.84 -2.23
C GLU A 255 11.54 3.12 -1.79
N ASP A 256 11.72 3.77 -0.64
CA ASP A 256 13.03 3.92 0.02
C ASP A 256 13.22 2.79 1.04
N GLU A 257 13.34 1.54 0.56
CA GLU A 257 13.42 0.36 1.43
C GLU A 257 14.81 0.22 2.07
N ILE A 258 14.83 -0.10 3.36
CA ILE A 258 15.96 -0.41 4.21
C ILE A 258 15.88 -1.88 4.57
N LEU A 259 16.85 -2.64 4.09
CA LEU A 259 17.04 -4.03 4.48
C LEU A 259 17.93 -4.06 5.73
N VAL A 260 17.47 -4.68 6.81
CA VAL A 260 18.15 -4.70 8.11
C VAL A 260 17.86 -6.02 8.84
N ARG A 261 18.76 -6.48 9.72
CA ARG A 261 18.44 -7.61 10.60
C ARG A 261 17.50 -7.20 11.72
N PRO A 262 16.48 -8.01 12.08
CA PRO A 262 15.52 -7.66 13.11
C PRO A 262 16.15 -7.26 14.45
N GLU A 263 17.23 -7.93 14.87
CA GLU A 263 17.93 -7.65 16.13
C GLU A 263 18.67 -6.30 16.18
N HIS A 264 18.77 -5.60 15.05
CA HIS A 264 19.38 -4.27 14.97
C HIS A 264 18.37 -3.13 14.92
N VAL A 265 17.08 -3.47 14.92
CA VAL A 265 15.97 -2.50 15.00
C VAL A 265 15.58 -2.32 16.46
N TYR A 266 15.52 -1.06 16.91
CA TYR A 266 15.21 -0.72 18.30
C TYR A 266 14.31 0.52 18.37
N ASP A 267 13.86 0.88 19.57
CA ASP A 267 12.90 1.97 19.82
C ASP A 267 11.62 1.82 18.98
N ILE A 268 11.13 0.59 18.82
CA ILE A 268 9.91 0.31 18.03
C ILE A 268 8.69 0.88 18.77
N GLN A 269 7.93 1.72 18.09
CA GLN A 269 6.72 2.37 18.58
C GLN A 269 5.61 2.25 17.56
N ASP A 270 4.39 2.03 18.05
CA ASP A 270 3.18 2.13 17.24
C ASP A 270 2.89 3.62 16.98
N MET A 271 2.69 4.00 15.73
CA MET A 271 2.30 5.36 15.35
C MET A 271 0.87 5.70 15.77
N GLN A 272 0.09 4.73 16.26
CA GLN A 272 -1.28 4.88 16.71
C GLN A 272 -2.15 5.52 15.63
N MET A 273 -2.13 4.89 14.44
CA MET A 273 -2.92 5.35 13.31
C MET A 273 -4.41 5.33 13.67
N VAL A 274 -5.13 6.40 13.33
CA VAL A 274 -6.55 6.56 13.66
C VAL A 274 -7.36 5.50 12.94
N LYS A 275 -8.03 4.64 13.71
CA LYS A 275 -8.91 3.59 13.20
C LYS A 275 -10.25 4.20 12.81
N PRO A 276 -10.76 3.95 11.59
CA PRO A 276 -11.97 4.63 11.11
C PRO A 276 -13.21 4.43 11.99
N GLU A 277 -13.44 3.20 12.45
CA GLU A 277 -14.62 2.89 13.28
C GLU A 277 -14.56 3.59 14.64
N GLU A 278 -13.38 3.63 15.26
CA GLU A 278 -13.17 4.32 16.54
C GLU A 278 -13.40 5.82 16.40
N GLU A 279 -12.87 6.43 15.33
CA GLU A 279 -13.03 7.86 15.09
C GLU A 279 -14.48 8.23 14.77
N MET A 280 -15.18 7.45 13.95
CA MET A 280 -16.61 7.69 13.68
C MET A 280 -17.45 7.59 14.95
N ASN A 281 -17.15 6.63 15.84
CA ASN A 281 -17.81 6.51 17.13
C ASN A 281 -17.51 7.71 18.04
N ARG A 282 -16.26 8.20 18.06
CA ARG A 282 -15.89 9.42 18.79
C ARG A 282 -16.66 10.62 18.27
N LEU A 283 -16.66 10.86 16.95
CA LEU A 283 -17.39 11.96 16.34
C LEU A 283 -18.88 11.93 16.64
N GLY A 284 -19.49 10.74 16.65
CA GLY A 284 -20.89 10.56 17.05
C GLY A 284 -21.13 10.88 18.52
N THR A 285 -20.24 10.41 19.41
CA THR A 285 -20.35 10.60 20.85
C THR A 285 -20.24 12.06 21.27
N TYR A 286 -19.36 12.83 20.61
CA TYR A 286 -19.13 14.23 20.92
C TYR A 286 -19.99 15.20 20.10
N GLY A 287 -20.95 14.72 19.31
CA GLY A 287 -21.90 15.56 18.57
C GLY A 287 -21.42 16.08 17.20
N TYR A 288 -20.13 15.91 16.87
CA TYR A 288 -19.56 16.34 15.59
C TYR A 288 -20.23 15.70 14.35
N LEU A 289 -20.77 14.48 14.44
CA LEU A 289 -21.56 13.92 13.33
C LEU A 289 -22.91 14.60 13.13
N TYR A 290 -23.51 15.13 14.20
CA TYR A 290 -24.73 15.92 14.09
C TYR A 290 -24.45 17.24 13.36
N ASP A 291 -23.37 17.93 13.74
CA ASP A 291 -22.95 19.17 13.11
C ASP A 291 -22.52 18.95 11.65
N TYR A 292 -21.77 17.88 11.38
CA TYR A 292 -21.47 17.41 10.03
C TYR A 292 -22.73 17.36 9.14
N HIS A 293 -23.77 16.64 9.58
CA HIS A 293 -25.01 16.52 8.81
C HIS A 293 -25.78 17.85 8.72
N ARG A 294 -25.74 18.68 9.76
CA ARG A 294 -26.34 20.02 9.74
C ARG A 294 -25.71 20.89 8.66
N TYR A 295 -24.38 20.95 8.60
CA TYR A 295 -23.65 21.74 7.61
C TYR A 295 -23.85 21.22 6.18
N LEU A 296 -23.90 19.90 5.99
CA LEU A 296 -24.14 19.32 4.67
C LEU A 296 -25.49 19.71 4.04
N ASN A 297 -26.50 20.02 4.84
CA ASN A 297 -27.79 20.48 4.32
C ASN A 297 -27.71 21.85 3.64
N GLU A 298 -26.64 22.61 3.85
CA GLU A 298 -26.38 23.90 3.19
C GLU A 298 -25.73 23.75 1.82
N LEU A 299 -25.29 22.53 1.47
CA LEU A 299 -24.54 22.25 0.26
C LEU A 299 -25.48 22.06 -0.93
N HIS A 300 -25.32 22.89 -1.96
CA HIS A 300 -26.11 22.82 -3.19
C HIS A 300 -25.23 22.61 -4.44
N PRO A 301 -25.62 21.72 -5.37
CA PRO A 301 -24.86 21.46 -6.59
C PRO A 301 -24.55 22.73 -7.42
N ASP A 302 -25.48 23.69 -7.43
CA ASP A 302 -25.39 24.93 -8.21
C ASP A 302 -24.26 25.87 -7.73
N LEU A 303 -23.69 25.59 -6.56
CA LEU A 303 -22.52 26.32 -6.05
C LEU A 303 -21.22 25.93 -6.76
N PHE A 304 -21.16 24.81 -7.47
CA PHE A 304 -19.92 24.26 -8.01
C PHE A 304 -19.88 24.34 -9.53
N PHE A 305 -18.67 24.53 -10.09
CA PHE A 305 -18.45 24.42 -11.53
C PHE A 305 -18.74 23.00 -12.05
N ASN A 306 -18.25 21.99 -11.34
CA ASN A 306 -18.48 20.58 -11.62
C ASN A 306 -18.89 19.86 -10.33
N PRO A 307 -20.18 19.88 -9.93
CA PRO A 307 -20.63 19.38 -8.62
C PRO A 307 -20.39 17.90 -8.39
N TYR A 308 -20.23 17.12 -9.46
CA TYR A 308 -19.95 15.67 -9.39
C TYR A 308 -18.51 15.35 -9.82
N GLY A 309 -17.65 16.37 -9.94
CA GLY A 309 -16.23 16.25 -10.25
C GLY A 309 -15.35 16.07 -9.02
N ILE A 310 -14.03 16.06 -9.25
CA ILE A 310 -13.01 15.83 -8.21
C ILE A 310 -12.91 16.96 -7.17
N HIS A 311 -13.51 18.12 -7.45
CA HIS A 311 -13.63 19.30 -6.58
C HIS A 311 -15.09 19.63 -6.21
N GLY A 312 -16.00 18.68 -6.43
CA GLY A 312 -17.44 18.85 -6.20
C GLY A 312 -17.91 18.44 -4.80
N LEU A 313 -19.20 18.10 -4.71
CA LEU A 313 -19.90 17.82 -3.46
C LEU A 313 -19.21 16.77 -2.59
N LYS A 314 -18.74 15.67 -3.21
CA LYS A 314 -18.08 14.57 -2.50
C LYS A 314 -16.73 14.97 -1.91
N HIS A 315 -15.99 15.85 -2.57
CA HIS A 315 -14.76 16.41 -2.01
C HIS A 315 -15.08 17.27 -0.78
N THR A 316 -16.04 18.19 -0.91
CA THR A 316 -16.51 19.02 0.20
C THR A 316 -17.02 18.20 1.39
N GLU A 317 -17.82 17.16 1.15
CA GLU A 317 -18.30 16.23 2.17
C GLU A 317 -17.17 15.58 2.96
N ARG A 318 -16.09 15.17 2.28
CA ARG A 318 -14.94 14.51 2.93
C ARG A 318 -14.06 15.51 3.66
N VAL A 319 -13.80 16.68 3.09
CA VAL A 319 -13.05 17.76 3.76
C VAL A 319 -13.77 18.22 5.02
N LEU A 320 -15.10 18.39 4.98
CA LEU A 320 -15.88 18.73 6.17
C LEU A 320 -15.74 17.65 7.25
N LEU A 321 -15.82 16.37 6.91
CA LEU A 321 -15.64 15.30 7.90
C LEU A 321 -14.22 15.29 8.49
N HIS A 322 -13.19 15.62 7.68
CA HIS A 322 -11.83 15.80 8.17
C HIS A 322 -11.67 17.02 9.08
N VAL A 323 -12.36 18.12 8.80
CA VAL A 323 -12.44 19.27 9.71
C VAL A 323 -13.03 18.84 11.04
N GLN A 324 -14.18 18.17 11.05
CA GLN A 324 -14.82 17.70 12.28
C GLN A 324 -13.89 16.77 13.10
N SER A 325 -13.21 15.85 12.41
CA SER A 325 -12.24 14.93 13.00
C SER A 325 -11.02 15.64 13.61
N LEU A 326 -10.47 16.64 12.93
CA LEU A 326 -9.33 17.39 13.44
C LEU A 326 -9.74 18.37 14.55
N CYS A 327 -10.90 19.00 14.47
CA CYS A 327 -11.41 19.88 15.53
C CYS A 327 -11.57 19.12 16.84
N LEU A 328 -12.15 17.92 16.81
CA LEU A 328 -12.31 17.08 17.99
C LEU A 328 -10.96 16.67 18.60
N GLU A 329 -9.96 16.33 17.78
CA GLU A 329 -8.67 15.87 18.27
C GLU A 329 -7.77 17.00 18.80
N LEU A 330 -7.81 18.16 18.14
CA LEU A 330 -7.00 19.31 18.50
C LEU A 330 -7.68 20.23 19.52
N ASP A 331 -8.84 19.83 20.05
CA ASP A 331 -9.65 20.58 21.03
C ASP A 331 -9.93 22.02 20.54
N VAL A 332 -10.35 22.13 19.27
CA VAL A 332 -10.69 23.42 18.64
C VAL A 332 -12.01 23.91 19.21
N ASP A 333 -12.08 25.19 19.61
CA ASP A 333 -13.29 25.77 20.18
C ASP A 333 -14.46 25.79 19.18
N ASP A 334 -15.69 25.80 19.72
CA ASP A 334 -16.92 25.67 18.93
C ASP A 334 -17.03 26.73 17.81
N LEU A 335 -16.66 27.98 18.10
CA LEU A 335 -16.72 29.08 17.13
C LEU A 335 -15.68 28.90 16.01
N ASP A 336 -14.45 28.52 16.36
CA ASP A 336 -13.42 28.20 15.38
C ASP A 336 -13.77 26.95 14.54
N ALA A 337 -14.41 25.95 15.14
CA ALA A 337 -14.91 24.77 14.44
C ALA A 337 -16.03 25.13 13.45
N ILE A 338 -16.90 26.08 13.79
CA ILE A 338 -17.89 26.68 12.88
C ILE A 338 -17.19 27.35 11.70
N ILE A 339 -16.19 28.20 11.95
CA ILE A 339 -15.42 28.91 10.91
C ILE A 339 -14.79 27.90 9.94
N LEU A 340 -14.12 26.87 10.45
CA LEU A 340 -13.48 25.83 9.64
C LEU A 340 -14.50 25.01 8.84
N SER A 341 -15.68 24.76 9.40
CA SER A 341 -16.76 24.04 8.73
C SER A 341 -17.35 24.86 7.58
N ILE A 342 -17.56 26.16 7.78
CA ILE A 342 -17.99 27.08 6.71
C ILE A 342 -16.91 27.14 5.62
N ALA A 343 -15.63 27.24 6.00
CA ALA A 343 -14.52 27.18 5.04
C ALA A 343 -14.57 25.89 4.21
N ALA A 344 -14.82 24.73 4.83
CA ALA A 344 -14.90 23.45 4.13
C ALA A 344 -16.00 23.44 3.06
N LEU A 345 -17.19 23.96 3.40
CA LEU A 345 -18.34 24.01 2.49
C LEU A 345 -18.05 24.84 1.23
N TYR A 346 -17.27 25.91 1.36
CA TYR A 346 -17.19 26.96 0.33
C TYR A 346 -15.80 27.22 -0.24
N HIS A 347 -14.73 26.53 0.18
CA HIS A 347 -13.37 26.84 -0.27
C HIS A 347 -13.16 26.70 -1.80
N ASP A 348 -13.85 25.76 -2.45
CA ASP A 348 -13.64 25.39 -3.86
C ASP A 348 -14.72 25.93 -4.83
N ILE A 349 -15.72 26.70 -4.36
CA ILE A 349 -16.87 27.14 -5.18
C ILE A 349 -16.51 28.15 -6.28
N GLY A 350 -15.34 28.78 -6.17
CA GLY A 350 -14.76 29.72 -7.12
C GLY A 350 -14.02 29.07 -8.29
N ARG A 351 -13.86 27.74 -8.28
CA ARG A 351 -13.23 27.01 -9.38
C ARG A 351 -14.00 27.19 -10.69
N ARG A 352 -13.26 27.22 -11.80
CA ARG A 352 -13.80 27.29 -13.18
C ARG A 352 -13.33 26.16 -14.07
N ASN A 353 -12.48 25.28 -13.54
CA ASN A 353 -11.93 24.08 -14.16
C ASN A 353 -11.38 23.17 -13.05
N ASP A 354 -10.93 21.97 -13.45
CA ASP A 354 -10.34 20.95 -12.57
C ASP A 354 -8.79 21.00 -12.56
N GLU A 355 -8.17 22.07 -13.09
CA GLU A 355 -6.71 22.23 -13.15
C GLU A 355 -6.16 22.90 -11.88
N VAL A 356 -4.83 23.07 -11.83
CA VAL A 356 -4.16 23.87 -10.79
C VAL A 356 -4.49 25.35 -11.03
N ASP A 357 -5.28 25.90 -10.13
CA ASP A 357 -5.68 27.31 -10.15
C ASP A 357 -5.23 27.96 -8.84
N PRO A 358 -4.26 28.88 -8.81
CA PRO A 358 -3.85 29.53 -7.56
C PRO A 358 -4.83 30.62 -7.11
N TYR A 359 -5.85 30.97 -7.91
CA TYR A 359 -6.77 32.08 -7.65
C TYR A 359 -8.17 31.64 -7.22
N HIS A 360 -8.50 30.33 -7.26
CA HIS A 360 -9.86 29.88 -6.93
C HIS A 360 -10.28 30.22 -5.50
N GLY A 361 -9.35 30.31 -4.54
CA GLY A 361 -9.66 30.79 -3.18
C GLY A 361 -10.23 32.21 -3.17
N GLU A 362 -9.59 33.15 -3.88
CA GLU A 362 -10.09 34.54 -4.02
C GLU A 362 -11.45 34.58 -4.74
N GLU A 363 -11.62 33.76 -5.77
CA GLU A 363 -12.88 33.66 -6.51
C GLU A 363 -14.00 33.03 -5.66
N SER A 364 -13.68 32.07 -4.80
CA SER A 364 -14.62 31.48 -3.84
C SER A 364 -15.13 32.54 -2.87
N TRP A 365 -14.23 33.38 -2.35
CA TRP A 365 -14.61 34.49 -1.48
C TRP A 365 -15.50 35.53 -2.18
N LYS A 366 -15.16 35.93 -3.41
CA LYS A 366 -16.01 36.83 -4.21
C LYS A 366 -17.40 36.26 -4.41
N LYS A 367 -17.49 34.97 -4.74
CA LYS A 367 -18.76 34.27 -4.94
C LYS A 367 -19.61 34.21 -3.67
N LEU A 368 -19.00 34.02 -2.49
CA LEU A 368 -19.71 34.10 -1.21
C LEU A 368 -20.38 35.46 -1.00
N ILE A 369 -19.68 36.55 -1.32
CA ILE A 369 -20.22 37.91 -1.24
C ILE A 369 -21.37 38.09 -2.24
N GLU A 370 -21.18 37.67 -3.50
CA GLU A 370 -22.20 37.79 -4.56
C GLU A 370 -23.50 37.04 -4.23
N LEU A 371 -23.38 35.91 -3.51
CA LEU A 371 -24.51 35.12 -3.05
C LEU A 371 -25.17 35.64 -1.76
N GLY A 372 -24.61 36.69 -1.13
CA GLY A 372 -25.13 37.24 0.13
C GLY A 372 -25.00 36.29 1.33
N LEU A 373 -24.06 35.33 1.28
CA LEU A 373 -23.94 34.31 2.32
C LEU A 373 -23.31 34.82 3.62
N ILE A 374 -22.58 35.94 3.56
CA ILE A 374 -21.94 36.56 4.74
C ILE A 374 -23.00 36.95 5.79
N ASP A 375 -24.09 37.59 5.36
CA ASP A 375 -25.20 37.98 6.25
C ASP A 375 -25.86 36.74 6.89
N THR A 376 -25.94 35.63 6.14
CA THR A 376 -26.47 34.36 6.66
C THR A 376 -25.56 33.77 7.75
N PHE A 377 -24.24 33.94 7.63
CA PHE A 377 -23.31 33.42 8.63
C PHE A 377 -23.40 34.16 9.95
N GLU A 378 -23.58 35.48 9.91
CA GLU A 378 -23.83 36.30 11.09
C GLU A 378 -25.13 35.88 11.80
N GLU A 379 -26.24 35.78 11.06
CA GLU A 379 -27.56 35.47 11.63
C GLU A 379 -27.67 34.02 12.17
N LYS A 380 -27.05 33.06 11.48
CA LYS A 380 -27.25 31.63 11.75
C LYS A 380 -26.19 31.03 12.66
N TYR A 381 -24.96 31.54 12.59
CA TYR A 381 -23.80 30.96 13.24
C TYR A 381 -23.07 31.93 14.17
N GLU A 382 -23.58 33.16 14.32
CA GLU A 382 -22.97 34.20 15.16
C GLU A 382 -21.50 34.49 14.77
N VAL A 383 -21.20 34.39 13.47
CA VAL A 383 -19.88 34.68 12.89
C VAL A 383 -19.84 36.15 12.46
N TYR A 384 -19.17 36.99 13.26
CA TYR A 384 -19.14 38.44 13.08
C TYR A 384 -17.88 38.91 12.34
N GLU A 385 -17.68 40.23 12.26
CA GLU A 385 -16.62 40.86 11.45
C GLU A 385 -15.22 40.29 11.70
N ASP A 386 -14.86 40.00 12.95
CA ASP A 386 -13.55 39.46 13.29
C ASP A 386 -13.38 38.00 12.82
N GLU A 387 -14.39 37.16 13.00
CA GLU A 387 -14.40 35.78 12.50
C GLU A 387 -14.49 35.71 10.97
N ILE A 388 -15.24 36.62 10.35
CA ILE A 388 -15.35 36.76 8.89
C ILE A 388 -13.99 37.07 8.26
N GLN A 389 -13.14 37.88 8.91
CA GLN A 389 -11.78 38.12 8.43
C GLN A 389 -10.92 36.85 8.45
N ILE A 390 -11.09 36.00 9.47
CA ILE A 390 -10.38 34.72 9.60
C ILE A 390 -10.89 33.74 8.53
N LEU A 391 -12.20 33.60 8.38
CA LEU A 391 -12.83 32.78 7.35
C LEU A 391 -12.35 33.17 5.95
N LYS A 392 -12.35 34.48 5.66
CA LYS A 392 -11.83 35.04 4.42
C LYS A 392 -10.39 34.63 4.20
N PHE A 393 -9.54 34.81 5.20
CA PHE A 393 -8.12 34.48 5.10
C PHE A 393 -7.93 32.99 4.78
N ILE A 394 -8.66 32.10 5.44
CA ILE A 394 -8.59 30.66 5.22
C ILE A 394 -8.99 30.33 3.77
N ILE A 395 -10.15 30.80 3.31
CA ILE A 395 -10.66 30.54 1.96
C ILE A 395 -9.73 31.09 0.88
N GLU A 396 -9.28 32.34 1.00
CA GLU A 396 -8.44 32.96 -0.04
C GLU A 396 -7.06 32.31 -0.15
N ASN A 397 -6.53 31.73 0.94
CA ASN A 397 -5.15 31.26 0.99
C ASN A 397 -5.00 29.72 0.97
N HIS A 398 -6.10 28.94 1.02
CA HIS A 398 -6.01 27.48 1.21
C HIS A 398 -5.25 26.78 0.07
N CYS A 399 -5.37 27.28 -1.15
CA CYS A 399 -4.74 26.74 -2.35
C CYS A 399 -3.26 27.12 -2.52
N LEU A 400 -2.75 28.07 -1.71
CA LEU A 400 -1.39 28.58 -1.82
C LEU A 400 -0.39 27.70 -1.05
N ASN A 401 0.89 27.78 -1.38
CA ASN A 401 1.93 27.13 -0.58
C ASN A 401 2.15 27.87 0.76
N ASP A 402 2.68 27.16 1.75
CA ASP A 402 2.83 27.67 3.13
C ASP A 402 3.63 28.97 3.21
N GLU A 403 4.70 29.12 2.43
CA GLU A 403 5.52 30.34 2.43
C GLU A 403 4.69 31.57 2.07
N LEU A 404 3.87 31.47 1.02
CA LEU A 404 3.01 32.57 0.59
C LEU A 404 1.87 32.82 1.58
N VAL A 405 1.25 31.77 2.13
CA VAL A 405 0.20 31.89 3.17
C VAL A 405 0.74 32.69 4.37
N TRP A 406 1.92 32.35 4.87
CA TRP A 406 2.52 33.04 6.02
C TRP A 406 2.95 34.47 5.68
N SER A 407 3.45 34.71 4.47
CA SER A 407 3.73 36.07 3.99
C SER A 407 2.48 36.94 3.93
N ASN A 408 1.34 36.37 3.55
CA ASN A 408 0.06 37.08 3.50
C ASN A 408 -0.48 37.35 4.91
N LEU A 409 -0.40 36.37 5.81
CA LEU A 409 -0.77 36.53 7.22
C LEU A 409 -0.03 37.70 7.87
N GLU A 410 1.27 37.87 7.57
CA GLU A 410 2.07 38.93 8.17
C GLU A 410 1.64 40.36 7.77
N LYS A 411 1.06 40.51 6.57
CA LYS A 411 0.62 41.80 6.02
C LYS A 411 -0.74 42.25 6.58
N LEU A 412 -1.49 41.33 7.16
CA LEU A 412 -2.85 41.58 7.65
C LEU A 412 -2.85 41.89 9.14
N LYS A 413 -3.92 42.56 9.58
CA LYS A 413 -4.21 42.83 10.98
C LYS A 413 -5.50 42.12 11.33
N PHE A 414 -5.45 41.31 12.39
CA PHE A 414 -6.59 40.62 12.96
C PHE A 414 -6.79 41.11 14.39
N TYR A 415 -8.01 40.98 14.90
CA TYR A 415 -8.27 41.15 16.33
C TYR A 415 -7.60 40.03 17.15
N ARG A 416 -7.72 38.79 16.67
CA ARG A 416 -7.01 37.62 17.22
C ARG A 416 -5.51 37.65 16.89
N SER A 417 -4.72 36.89 17.65
CA SER A 417 -3.30 36.73 17.39
C SER A 417 -3.05 36.03 16.05
N LYS A 418 -1.90 36.34 15.42
CA LYS A 418 -1.52 35.67 14.17
C LYS A 418 -1.27 34.18 14.39
N GLU A 419 -0.85 33.78 15.59
CA GLU A 419 -0.66 32.40 15.99
C GLU A 419 -1.98 31.61 15.98
N GLU A 420 -3.07 32.19 16.49
CA GLU A 420 -4.42 31.60 16.43
C GLU A 420 -4.91 31.44 14.98
N VAL A 421 -4.80 32.50 14.17
CA VAL A 421 -5.19 32.45 12.74
C VAL A 421 -4.33 31.43 11.97
N LYS A 422 -3.03 31.37 12.27
CA LYS A 422 -2.11 30.39 11.69
C LYS A 422 -2.48 28.96 12.08
N PHE A 423 -2.92 28.74 13.31
CA PHE A 423 -3.39 27.44 13.77
C PHE A 423 -4.61 26.97 12.97
N LEU A 424 -5.66 27.79 12.85
CA LEU A 424 -6.86 27.46 12.06
C LEU A 424 -6.54 27.22 10.58
N MET A 425 -5.65 28.03 10.00
CA MET A 425 -5.19 27.83 8.64
C MET A 425 -4.51 26.47 8.44
N LYS A 426 -3.69 26.03 9.39
CA LYS A 426 -3.07 24.70 9.33
C LYS A 426 -4.11 23.59 9.44
N VAL A 427 -5.10 23.73 10.34
CA VAL A 427 -6.16 22.72 10.52
C VAL A 427 -6.91 22.55 9.20
N PHE A 428 -7.31 23.66 8.57
CA PHE A 428 -8.01 23.63 7.30
C PHE A 428 -7.19 23.00 6.18
N LYS A 429 -5.93 23.43 6.00
CA LYS A 429 -5.04 22.88 4.95
C LYS A 429 -4.76 21.40 5.15
N ASP A 430 -4.72 20.92 6.39
CA ASP A 430 -4.56 19.50 6.67
C ASP A 430 -5.84 18.72 6.38
N ALA A 431 -7.02 19.26 6.71
CA ALA A 431 -8.30 18.64 6.37
C ALA A 431 -8.49 18.48 4.85
N ASP A 432 -8.22 19.54 4.09
CA ASP A 432 -8.22 19.51 2.61
C ASP A 432 -7.13 18.57 2.08
N GLY A 433 -5.93 18.66 2.68
CA GLY A 433 -4.80 17.81 2.37
C GLY A 433 -5.10 16.32 2.54
N LEU A 434 -5.83 15.92 3.59
CA LEU A 434 -6.21 14.52 3.83
C LEU A 434 -7.07 13.95 2.70
N ASP A 435 -7.97 14.74 2.10
CA ASP A 435 -8.83 14.28 1.01
C ASP A 435 -8.09 14.09 -0.33
N ARG A 436 -6.78 14.39 -0.39
CA ARG A 436 -5.94 14.11 -1.56
C ARG A 436 -5.80 12.62 -1.87
N VAL A 437 -6.20 11.74 -0.95
CA VAL A 437 -6.38 10.30 -1.23
C VAL A 437 -7.28 10.06 -2.46
N ARG A 438 -8.23 10.96 -2.74
CA ARG A 438 -9.18 10.86 -3.86
C ARG A 438 -8.50 10.81 -5.23
N ILE A 439 -7.36 11.50 -5.37
CA ILE A 439 -6.56 11.59 -6.59
C ILE A 439 -5.22 10.84 -6.46
N GLY A 440 -5.03 10.13 -5.34
CA GLY A 440 -3.87 9.27 -5.12
C GLY A 440 -2.57 10.00 -4.79
N ASP A 441 -2.63 11.27 -4.39
CA ASP A 441 -1.45 12.13 -4.20
C ASP A 441 -1.32 12.72 -2.79
N LEU A 442 -2.03 12.16 -1.80
CA LEU A 442 -1.78 12.47 -0.40
C LEU A 442 -0.31 12.18 -0.04
N ASP A 443 0.40 13.23 0.37
CA ASP A 443 1.74 13.16 0.95
C ASP A 443 1.74 13.78 2.36
N THR A 444 1.96 12.91 3.34
CA THR A 444 2.03 13.23 4.78
C THR A 444 3.07 14.29 5.14
N LYS A 445 4.07 14.58 4.27
CA LYS A 445 5.03 15.68 4.48
C LYS A 445 4.39 17.06 4.40
N TYR A 446 3.27 17.18 3.70
CA TYR A 446 2.52 18.43 3.64
C TYR A 446 1.56 18.59 4.80
N LEU A 447 1.30 17.55 5.61
CA LEU A 447 0.44 17.67 6.78
C LEU A 447 1.22 18.33 7.94
N ARG A 448 0.63 19.36 8.55
CA ARG A 448 1.27 20.22 9.55
C ARG A 448 1.17 19.64 10.96
N PHE A 449 0.19 18.79 11.24
CA PHE A 449 -0.01 18.15 12.55
C PHE A 449 0.30 16.65 12.51
N GLU A 450 0.84 16.13 13.61
CA GLU A 450 1.04 14.68 13.78
C GLU A 450 -0.31 13.95 13.87
N GLU A 451 -1.31 14.62 14.45
CA GLU A 451 -2.72 14.22 14.48
C GLU A 451 -3.28 14.02 13.06
N SER A 452 -2.93 14.89 12.11
CA SER A 452 -3.32 14.74 10.71
C SER A 452 -2.61 13.55 10.06
N LYS A 453 -1.30 13.40 10.29
CA LYS A 453 -0.52 12.29 9.74
C LYS A 453 -1.06 10.92 10.15
N ARG A 454 -1.49 10.78 11.41
CA ARG A 454 -2.12 9.55 11.94
C ARG A 454 -3.48 9.23 11.30
N ARG A 455 -4.11 10.18 10.60
CA ARG A 455 -5.41 10.01 9.92
C ARG A 455 -5.34 9.51 8.48
N TYR A 456 -4.18 9.10 7.99
CA TYR A 456 -4.06 8.57 6.62
C TYR A 456 -5.04 7.41 6.34
N LEU A 457 -5.15 6.46 7.28
CA LEU A 457 -6.06 5.31 7.14
C LEU A 457 -7.52 5.75 7.17
N PHE A 458 -7.85 6.67 8.07
CA PHE A 458 -9.16 7.30 8.14
C PHE A 458 -9.54 7.97 6.81
N ALA A 459 -8.67 8.80 6.24
CA ALA A 459 -8.89 9.43 4.93
C ALA A 459 -9.15 8.41 3.82
N LYS A 460 -8.33 7.35 3.72
CA LYS A 460 -8.56 6.28 2.73
C LYS A 460 -9.90 5.58 2.91
N GLN A 461 -10.34 5.34 4.14
CA GLN A 461 -11.64 4.71 4.39
C GLN A 461 -12.79 5.64 4.03
N ILE A 462 -12.72 6.90 4.46
CA ILE A 462 -13.74 7.91 4.14
C ILE A 462 -13.92 8.06 2.63
N PHE A 463 -12.82 8.08 1.85
CA PHE A 463 -12.92 8.09 0.39
C PHE A 463 -13.57 6.83 -0.21
N ARG A 464 -13.45 5.65 0.43
CA ARG A 464 -14.11 4.43 -0.03
C ARG A 464 -15.62 4.45 0.23
N GLU A 465 -16.04 5.01 1.35
CA GLU A 465 -17.46 5.11 1.75
C GLU A 465 -18.18 6.26 1.05
N ILE A 466 -17.49 7.40 0.90
CA ILE A 466 -18.00 8.64 0.27
C ILE A 466 -17.31 8.80 -1.09
N ARG A 467 -17.69 7.98 -2.08
CA ARG A 467 -17.10 8.03 -3.42
C ARG A 467 -17.63 9.17 -4.28
#